data_AF-A0A6I5X3U1-F1
#
_entry.id   AF-A0A6I5X3U1-F1
#
_cell.length_a   1.000
_cell.length_b   1.000
_cell.length_c   1.000
_cell.angle_alpha   90.00
_cell.angle_beta   90.00
_cell.angle_gamma   90.00
#
_symmetry.space_group_name_H-M   'P 1'
#
loop_
_entity.id
_entity.type
_entity.pdbx_description
1 polymer ?
#
loop_
_entity_poly.entity_id
_entity_poly.type
_entity_poly.pdbx_seq_one_letter_code
_entity_poly.pdbx_strand_id
1 'polypeptide(L)'
;MECAHVRTGTDGGIALKPSDRWTISLCRAHHAEQHQIGEPAFEIRYGLDLVALAEVFARRSPHRRVLEDAGTARPHRPRQMHFAP
;
A
#
# COMPACT_ATOMS: atom_id res chain seq x y z
N MET A 1 -9.77 -5.31 -12.49
CA MET A 1 -9.13 -4.53 -11.41
C MET A 1 -8.93 -5.48 -10.25
N GLU A 2 -7.78 -5.44 -9.60
CA GLU A 2 -7.38 -6.38 -8.55
C GLU A 2 -6.95 -5.61 -7.30
N CYS A 3 -7.16 -6.21 -6.14
CA CYS A 3 -6.72 -5.66 -4.86
C CYS A 3 -5.33 -6.19 -4.55
N ALA A 4 -4.37 -5.28 -4.42
CA ALA A 4 -2.99 -5.59 -4.06
C ALA A 4 -2.72 -5.12 -2.63
N HIS A 5 -2.29 -6.02 -1.75
CA HIS A 5 -1.90 -5.68 -0.38
C HIS A 5 -0.50 -5.08 -0.36
N VAL A 6 -0.37 -3.88 0.21
CA VAL A 6 0.90 -3.22 0.51
C VAL A 6 1.44 -3.79 1.82
N ARG A 7 2.61 -4.43 1.76
CA ARG A 7 3.22 -5.16 2.88
C ARG A 7 4.33 -4.37 3.57
N THR A 8 5.14 -3.66 2.79
CA THR A 8 6.30 -2.94 3.31
C THR A 8 5.82 -1.72 4.11
N GLY A 9 6.21 -1.65 5.39
CA GLY A 9 5.84 -0.53 6.25
C GLY A 9 4.41 -0.57 6.80
N THR A 10 3.72 -1.70 6.72
CA THR A 10 2.33 -1.87 7.18
C THR A 10 2.22 -2.92 8.30
N ASP A 11 1.02 -3.41 8.60
CA ASP A 11 0.73 -4.34 9.70
C ASP A 11 0.87 -5.84 9.33
N GLY A 12 1.41 -6.13 8.15
CA GLY A 12 1.74 -7.50 7.74
C GLY A 12 3.02 -8.05 8.40
N GLY A 13 3.26 -9.35 8.22
CA GLY A 13 4.45 -10.03 8.75
C GLY A 13 4.78 -11.30 7.96
N ILE A 14 5.81 -12.03 8.39
CA ILE A 14 6.14 -13.34 7.80
C ILE A 14 4.94 -14.26 8.00
N ALA A 15 4.39 -14.77 6.90
CA ALA A 15 3.16 -15.56 6.87
C ALA A 15 1.89 -14.86 7.42
N LEU A 16 1.93 -13.55 7.65
CA LEU A 16 0.76 -12.76 8.05
C LEU A 16 0.34 -11.82 6.92
N LYS A 17 -0.90 -11.97 6.47
CA LYS A 17 -1.52 -11.09 5.46
C LYS A 17 -1.76 -9.70 6.09
N PRO A 18 -1.37 -8.59 5.43
CA PRO A 18 -1.73 -7.25 5.88
C PRO A 18 -3.24 -7.06 5.95
N SER A 19 -3.68 -6.14 6.79
CA SER A 19 -5.07 -5.69 6.84
C SER A 19 -5.53 -5.19 5.46
N ASP A 20 -6.83 -5.33 5.17
CA ASP A 20 -7.42 -4.78 3.96
C ASP A 20 -7.38 -3.24 3.95
N ARG A 21 -7.08 -2.59 5.09
CA ARG A 21 -6.70 -1.18 5.18
C ARG A 21 -5.52 -0.83 4.26
N TRP A 22 -4.59 -1.75 4.08
CA TRP A 22 -3.38 -1.57 3.29
C TRP A 22 -3.54 -2.18 1.90
N THR A 23 -4.64 -1.87 1.22
CA THR A 23 -4.87 -2.32 -0.15
C THR A 23 -4.95 -1.16 -1.12
N ILE A 24 -4.36 -1.37 -2.29
CA ILE A 24 -4.50 -0.50 -3.46
C ILE A 24 -5.14 -1.27 -4.60
N SER A 25 -5.60 -0.54 -5.60
CA SER A 25 -6.24 -1.12 -6.77
C SER A 25 -5.32 -1.00 -7.96
N LEU A 26 -4.99 -2.14 -8.55
CA LEU A 26 -4.14 -2.23 -9.74
C LEU A 26 -4.89 -2.95 -10.86
N CYS A 27 -4.49 -2.73 -12.10
CA CYS A 27 -4.86 -3.65 -13.17
C CYS A 27 -4.00 -4.92 -13.05
N ARG A 28 -4.44 -6.02 -13.67
CA ARG A 28 -3.75 -7.31 -13.60
C ARG A 28 -2.27 -7.25 -13.97
N ALA A 29 -1.93 -6.45 -14.99
CA ALA A 29 -0.54 -6.29 -15.44
C ALA A 29 0.33 -5.63 -14.37
N HIS A 30 -0.11 -4.49 -13.80
CA HIS A 30 0.64 -3.80 -12.76
C HIS A 30 0.66 -4.56 -11.43
N HIS A 31 -0.40 -5.31 -11.10
CA HIS A 31 -0.39 -6.17 -9.91
C HIS A 31 0.62 -7.31 -10.05
N ALA A 32 0.68 -7.96 -11.21
CA ALA A 32 1.68 -8.97 -11.50
C ALA A 32 3.10 -8.39 -11.48
N GLU A 33 3.31 -7.23 -12.11
CA GLU A 33 4.60 -6.54 -12.09
C GLU A 33 5.04 -6.19 -10.66
N GLN A 34 4.14 -5.63 -9.83
CA GLN A 34 4.42 -5.31 -8.44
C GLN A 34 4.85 -6.54 -7.62
N HIS A 35 4.29 -7.73 -7.91
CA HIS A 35 4.75 -8.98 -7.32
C HIS A 35 6.10 -9.44 -7.85
N GLN A 36 6.40 -9.21 -9.13
CA GLN A 36 7.65 -9.62 -9.76
C GLN A 36 8.84 -8.79 -9.32
N ILE A 37 8.70 -7.46 -9.26
CA ILE A 37 9.81 -6.54 -8.96
C ILE A 37 9.84 -6.11 -7.49
N GLY A 38 8.76 -6.35 -6.74
CA GLY A 38 8.60 -5.92 -5.36
C GLY A 38 8.17 -4.46 -5.22
N GLU A 39 7.58 -4.14 -4.07
CA GLU A 39 7.00 -2.83 -3.79
C GLU A 39 7.99 -1.66 -3.90
N PRO A 40 9.23 -1.72 -3.35
CA PRO A 40 10.14 -0.57 -3.44
C PRO A 40 10.54 -0.22 -4.89
N ALA A 41 10.76 -1.23 -5.74
CA ALA A 41 11.08 -0.99 -7.14
C ALA A 41 9.87 -0.47 -7.91
N PHE A 42 8.68 -0.96 -7.60
CA PHE A 42 7.43 -0.49 -8.17
C PHE A 42 7.15 0.98 -7.81
N GLU A 43 7.37 1.36 -6.54
CA GLU A 43 7.27 2.76 -6.07
C GLU A 43 8.18 3.69 -6.85
N ILE A 44 9.45 3.32 -7.01
CA ILE A 44 10.44 4.12 -7.76
C ILE A 44 10.05 4.22 -9.24
N ARG A 45 9.66 3.11 -9.86
CA ARG A 45 9.32 3.04 -11.29
C ARG A 45 8.15 3.94 -11.67
N TYR A 46 7.15 4.03 -10.80
CA TYR A 46 5.91 4.76 -11.07
C TYR A 46 5.79 6.08 -10.30
N GLY A 47 6.78 6.43 -9.47
CA GLY A 47 6.73 7.64 -8.63
C GLY A 47 5.57 7.62 -7.63
N LEU A 48 5.30 6.46 -7.02
CA LEU A 48 4.16 6.24 -6.13
C LEU A 48 4.61 6.01 -4.69
N ASP A 49 3.84 6.50 -3.73
CA ASP A 49 3.91 6.09 -2.33
C ASP A 49 2.72 5.16 -2.06
N LEU A 50 2.97 3.84 -2.04
CA LEU A 50 1.89 2.85 -1.99
C LEU A 50 1.16 2.88 -0.65
N VAL A 51 1.88 3.17 0.44
CA VAL A 51 1.29 3.30 1.77
C VAL A 51 0.37 4.52 1.81
N ALA A 52 0.84 5.68 1.33
CA ALA A 52 0.02 6.88 1.27
C ALA A 52 -1.21 6.69 0.37
N LEU A 53 -1.07 5.98 -0.74
CA LEU A 53 -2.19 5.63 -1.62
C LEU A 53 -3.21 4.72 -0.92
N ALA A 54 -2.75 3.68 -0.23
CA ALA A 54 -3.62 2.79 0.54
C ALA A 54 -4.38 3.55 1.63
N GLU A 55 -3.74 4.51 2.31
CA GLU A 55 -4.44 5.35 3.28
C GLU A 55 -5.54 6.22 2.64
N VAL A 56 -5.31 6.76 1.44
CA VAL A 56 -6.37 7.49 0.70
C VAL A 56 -7.56 6.58 0.45
N PHE A 57 -7.30 5.31 0.09
CA PHE A 57 -8.35 4.34 -0.21
C PHE A 57 -9.11 3.96 1.05
N ALA A 58 -8.40 3.65 2.14
CA ALA A 58 -9.00 3.35 3.43
C ALA A 58 -9.89 4.50 3.94
N ARG A 59 -9.43 5.75 3.86
CA ARG A 59 -10.21 6.94 4.28
C ARG A 59 -11.48 7.15 3.45
N ARG A 60 -11.45 6.79 2.17
CA ARG A 60 -12.59 6.91 1.24
C ARG A 60 -13.51 5.69 1.25
N SER A 61 -13.10 4.61 1.90
CA SER A 61 -13.88 3.37 1.97
C SER A 61 -15.17 3.56 2.76
N PRO A 62 -16.30 2.97 2.31
CA PRO A 62 -17.52 2.90 3.12
C PRO A 62 -17.31 2.11 4.42
N HIS A 63 -16.29 1.24 4.47
CA HIS A 63 -15.90 0.49 5.67
C HIS A 63 -14.94 1.24 6.60
N ARG A 64 -14.64 2.53 6.35
CA ARG A 64 -13.64 3.31 7.11
C ARG A 64 -13.80 3.22 8.63
N ARG A 65 -15.05 3.24 9.14
CA ARG A 65 -15.34 3.19 10.58
C ARG A 65 -14.85 1.88 11.22
N VAL A 66 -15.03 0.76 10.52
CA VAL A 66 -14.55 -0.55 10.96
C VAL A 66 -13.01 -0.61 10.92
N LEU A 67 -12.38 0.06 9.96
CA LEU A 67 -10.91 0.10 9.81
C LEU A 67 -10.22 1.06 10.79
N GLU A 68 -10.94 2.07 11.28
CA GLU A 68 -10.50 3.00 12.32
C GLU A 68 -10.48 2.30 13.69
N ASP A 69 -11.54 1.54 14.01
CA ASP A 69 -11.65 0.79 15.26
C ASP A 69 -10.65 -0.38 15.35
N ALA A 70 -10.23 -0.92 14.20
CA ALA A 70 -9.31 -2.06 14.12
C ALA A 70 -7.80 -1.69 14.16
N GLY A 71 -7.42 -0.40 14.13
CA GLY A 71 -6.00 -0.06 13.99
C GLY A 71 -5.61 1.38 14.31
N THR A 72 -5.04 1.58 15.50
CA THR A 72 -4.17 2.73 15.80
C THR A 72 -2.82 2.53 15.11
N ALA A 73 -2.77 2.79 13.80
CA ALA A 73 -1.52 2.79 13.05
C ALA A 73 -0.73 4.09 13.31
N ARG A 74 0.59 3.98 13.52
CA ARG A 74 1.50 5.13 13.52
C ARG A 74 1.40 5.89 12.19
N PRO A 75 1.49 7.23 12.18
CA PRO A 75 1.44 7.99 10.94
C PRO A 75 2.58 7.57 10.00
N HIS A 76 2.24 7.20 8.76
CA HIS A 76 3.21 6.95 7.71
C HIS A 76 4.04 8.22 7.46
N ARG A 77 5.37 8.09 7.44
CA ARG A 77 6.25 9.17 7.00
C ARG A 77 6.56 8.93 5.52
N PRO A 78 6.16 9.83 4.62
CA PRO A 78 6.42 9.65 3.20
C PRO A 78 7.91 9.49 2.95
N ARG A 79 8.28 8.49 2.16
CA ARG A 79 9.66 8.32 1.72
C ARG A 79 9.98 9.47 0.78
N GLN A 80 10.99 10.29 1.11
CA GLN A 80 11.47 11.32 0.19
C GLN A 80 12.00 10.62 -1.07
N MET A 81 11.31 10.83 -2.19
CA MET A 81 11.76 10.33 -3.48
C MET A 81 12.90 11.24 -3.95
N HIS A 82 14.13 10.82 -3.67
CA HIS A 82 15.29 11.41 -4.31
C HIS A 82 15.33 10.94 -5.75
N PHE A 83 14.82 11.76 -6.66
CA PHE A 83 15.11 11.62 -8.09
C PHE A 83 16.60 11.91 -8.29
N ALA A 84 17.38 10.87 -8.54
CA ALA A 84 18.76 11.05 -9.00
C ALA A 84 18.73 11.69 -10.42
N PRO A 85 19.64 12.63 -10.71
CA PRO A 85 19.67 13.36 -11.98
C PRO A 85 20.05 12.49 -13.18
#